data_AF-A0A7Z2V714-F1
#
_entry.id   AF-A0A7Z2V714-F1
#
_cell.length_a   1.000
_cell.length_b   1.000
_cell.length_c   1.000
_cell.angle_alpha   90.00
_cell.angle_beta   90.00
_cell.angle_gamma   90.00
#
_symmetry.space_group_name_H-M   'P 1'
#
loop_
_entity.id
_entity.type
_entity.pdbx_description
1 polymer ?
#
loop_
_entity_poly.entity_id
_entity_poly.type
_entity_poly.pdbx_seq_one_letter_code
_entity_poly.pdbx_strand_id
1 'polypeptide(L)' 'MDTVRWNVAVSADTDQSLRMFLASQGGGRKGDLSRFIEEAVQAHILELTAEQAKASNSHLSEAELAEAIDEALQWARER' A
#
# COMPACT_ATOMS: atom_id res chain seq x y z
N MET A 1 -3.78 9.99 17.32
CA MET A 1 -3.60 8.77 16.52
C MET A 1 -3.00 7.74 17.43
N ASP A 2 -3.68 6.60 17.58
CA ASP A 2 -3.20 5.53 18.44
C ASP A 2 -2.13 4.74 17.68
N THR A 3 -0.92 4.67 18.26
CA THR A 3 0.20 3.95 17.67
C THR A 3 0.26 2.53 18.23
N VAL A 4 0.25 1.52 17.36
CA VAL A 4 0.47 0.12 17.76
C VAL A 4 1.93 -0.25 17.54
N ARG A 5 2.59 -0.82 18.56
CA ARG A 5 3.99 -1.24 18.46
C ARG A 5 4.08 -2.66 17.92
N TRP A 6 4.77 -2.85 16.80
CA TRP A 6 5.10 -4.17 16.25
C TRP A 6 6.52 -4.58 16.64
N ASN A 7 6.71 -5.88 16.88
CA ASN A 7 8.02 -6.52 16.96
C ASN A 7 8.13 -7.48 15.79
N VAL A 8 9.15 -7.29 14.95
CA VAL A 8 9.32 -8.03 13.69
C VAL A 8 10.76 -8.52 13.61
N ALA A 9 10.93 -9.77 13.16
CA ALA A 9 12.25 -10.31 12.84
C ALA A 9 12.51 -10.17 11.33
N VAL A 10 13.67 -9.62 10.98
CA VAL A 10 14.15 -9.46 9.60
C VAL A 10 15.57 -9.98 9.49
N SER A 11 16.06 -10.25 8.27
CA SER A 11 17.46 -10.57 8.07
C SER A 11 18.35 -9.37 8.39
N ALA A 12 19.59 -9.64 8.84
CA ALA A 12 20.58 -8.60 9.10
C ALA A 12 20.86 -7.76 7.84
N ASP A 13 20.90 -8.41 6.67
CA ASP A 13 21.14 -7.75 5.39
C ASP A 13 20.02 -6.75 5.03
N THR A 14 18.76 -7.11 5.32
CA THR A 14 17.61 -6.22 5.10
C THR A 14 17.65 -5.03 6.05
N ASP A 15 17.95 -5.25 7.34
CA ASP A 15 18.10 -4.14 8.30
C ASP A 15 19.23 -3.19 7.88
N GLN A 16 20.39 -3.73 7.48
CA GLN A 16 21.52 -2.93 7.04
C GLN A 16 21.17 -2.13 5.78
N SER A 17 20.60 -2.78 4.76
CA SER A 17 20.21 -2.15 3.51
C SER A 17 19.20 -1.02 3.73
N LEU A 18 18.20 -1.25 4.58
CA LEU A 18 17.19 -0.26 4.92
C LEU A 18 17.80 0.94 5.65
N ARG A 19 18.69 0.70 6.62
CA ARG A 19 19.36 1.80 7.33
C ARG A 19 20.24 2.64 6.39
N MET A 20 20.99 1.99 5.51
CA MET A 20 21.80 2.70 4.50
C MET A 20 20.93 3.52 3.56
N PHE A 21 19.80 2.96 3.10
CA PHE A 21 18.83 3.67 2.28
C PHE A 21 18.29 4.92 3.00
N LEU A 22 17.81 4.77 4.25
CA LEU A 22 17.29 5.90 5.03
C LEU A 22 18.36 6.97 5.28
N ALA A 23 19.60 6.57 5.57
CA ALA A 23 20.71 7.51 5.74
C ALA A 23 21.02 8.28 4.44
N SER A 24 20.95 7.63 3.27
CA SER A 24 21.18 8.27 1.97
C SER A 24 20.13 9.34 1.62
N GLN A 25 18.92 9.22 2.15
CA GLN A 25 17.83 10.18 1.97
C GLN A 25 17.87 11.34 3.00
N GLY A 26 18.95 11.44 3.78
CA GLY A 26 19.06 12.42 4.88
C GLY A 26 18.20 12.06 6.11
N GLY A 27 17.72 10.81 6.17
CA GLY A 27 17.00 10.24 7.31
C GLY A 27 17.92 9.61 8.35
N GLY A 28 17.33 8.81 9.24
CA GLY A 28 18.03 8.17 10.37
C GLY A 28 17.59 8.74 11.73
N ARG A 29 16.51 9.52 11.76
CA ARG A 29 15.91 10.04 12.97
C ARG A 29 14.98 8.99 13.58
N LYS A 30 14.72 9.13 14.88
CA LYS A 30 13.76 8.29 15.59
C LYS A 30 12.41 8.35 14.88
N GLY A 31 11.89 7.19 14.49
CA GLY A 31 10.58 7.06 13.83
C GLY A 31 10.63 6.89 12.31
N ASP A 32 11.75 7.18 11.64
CA ASP A 32 11.85 7.01 10.19
C ASP A 32 11.71 5.53 9.78
N LEU A 33 12.25 4.61 10.60
CA LEU A 33 12.08 3.18 10.39
C LEU A 33 10.60 2.75 10.49
N SER A 34 9.89 3.23 11.51
CA SER A 34 8.48 2.93 11.70
C SER A 34 7.64 3.46 10.56
N ARG A 35 7.89 4.72 10.13
CA ARG A 35 7.20 5.34 8.99
C ARG A 35 7.47 4.57 7.70
N PHE A 36 8.71 4.22 7.42
CA PHE A 36 9.08 3.46 6.23
C PHE A 36 8.35 2.11 6.18
N ILE A 37 8.33 1.37 7.29
CA ILE A 37 7.63 0.08 7.37
C ILE A 37 6.13 0.27 7.18
N GLU A 38 5.53 1.28 7.81
CA GLU A 38 4.11 1.58 7.67
C GLU A 38 3.73 1.91 6.21
N GLU A 39 4.46 2.79 5.56
CA GLU A 39 4.24 3.15 4.15
C GLU A 39 4.43 1.95 3.22
N ALA A 40 5.47 1.14 3.43
CA ALA A 40 5.73 -0.07 2.64
C ALA A 40 4.62 -1.11 2.78
N VAL A 41 4.11 -1.32 4.00
CA VAL A 41 3.02 -2.25 4.26
C VAL A 41 1.71 -1.74 3.63
N GLN A 42 1.40 -0.44 3.76
CA GLN A 42 0.22 0.14 3.12
C GLN A 42 0.27 0.02 1.60
N ALA A 43 1.40 0.33 0.98
CA ALA A 43 1.59 0.20 -0.46
C ALA A 43 1.42 -1.25 -0.93
N HIS A 44 1.97 -2.21 -0.19
CA HIS A 44 1.85 -3.62 -0.54
C HIS A 44 0.42 -4.16 -0.38
N ILE A 45 -0.30 -3.74 0.66
CA ILE A 45 -1.72 -4.08 0.82
C ILE A 45 -2.54 -3.52 -0.34
N LEU A 46 -2.28 -2.27 -0.75
CA LEU A 46 -2.95 -1.65 -1.89
C LEU A 46 -2.72 -2.44 -3.18
N GLU A 47 -1.46 -2.80 -3.46
CA GLU A 47 -1.10 -3.61 -4.63
C GLU A 47 -1.82 -4.96 -4.64
N LEU A 48 -1.76 -5.71 -3.52
CA LEU A 48 -2.44 -7.00 -3.39
C LEU A 48 -3.96 -6.88 -3.58
N THR A 49 -4.56 -5.81 -3.03
CA THR A 49 -6.00 -5.55 -3.16
C THR A 49 -6.36 -5.23 -4.60
N ALA A 50 -5.55 -4.42 -5.29
CA ALA A 50 -5.77 -4.08 -6.69
C ALA A 50 -5.66 -5.31 -7.59
N GLU A 51 -4.66 -6.17 -7.38
CA GLU A 51 -4.51 -7.41 -8.14
C GLU A 51 -5.67 -8.39 -7.88
N GLN A 52 -6.12 -8.51 -6.63
CA GLN A 52 -7.30 -9.30 -6.32
C GLN A 52 -8.56 -8.76 -7.02
N ALA A 53 -8.79 -7.45 -6.99
CA ALA A 53 -9.94 -6.83 -7.65
C ALA A 53 -9.91 -7.03 -9.17
N LYS A 54 -8.74 -6.89 -9.80
CA LYS A 54 -8.58 -7.19 -11.24
C LYS A 54 -8.85 -8.66 -11.55
N ALA A 55 -8.33 -9.58 -10.74
CA ALA A 55 -8.56 -11.01 -10.92
C ALA A 55 -10.04 -11.38 -10.78
N SER A 56 -10.73 -10.81 -9.78
CA SER A 56 -12.18 -11.01 -9.60
C SER A 56 -13.00 -10.50 -10.78
N ASN A 57 -12.60 -9.38 -11.39
CA ASN A 57 -13.29 -8.78 -12.53
C ASN A 57 -12.80 -9.29 -13.91
N SER A 58 -11.90 -10.28 -13.94
CA SER A 58 -11.31 -10.80 -15.19
C SER A 58 -12.32 -11.40 -16.18
N HIS A 59 -13.54 -11.71 -15.71
CA HIS A 59 -14.63 -12.24 -16.52
C HIS A 59 -15.48 -11.15 -17.20
N LEU A 60 -15.31 -9.88 -16.80
CA LEU A 60 -16.03 -8.74 -17.38
C LEU A 60 -15.28 -8.20 -18.58
N SER A 61 -16.01 -7.80 -19.61
CA SER A 61 -15.45 -7.01 -20.71
C SER A 61 -15.13 -5.58 -20.25
N GLU A 62 -14.27 -4.89 -21.00
CA GLU A 62 -13.93 -3.49 -20.74
C GLU A 62 -15.16 -2.58 -20.73
N ALA A 63 -16.13 -2.83 -21.62
CA ALA A 63 -17.37 -2.07 -21.69
C ALA A 63 -18.24 -2.27 -20.45
N GLU A 64 -18.42 -3.52 -19.99
CA GLU A 64 -19.19 -3.84 -18.78
C GLU A 64 -18.53 -3.24 -17.53
N LEU A 65 -17.21 -3.25 -17.46
CA LEU A 65 -16.47 -2.64 -16.35
C LEU A 65 -16.58 -1.12 -16.36
N ALA A 66 -16.49 -0.48 -17.53
CA ALA A 66 -16.63 0.97 -17.67
C ALA A 66 -18.05 1.43 -17.28
N GLU A 67 -19.08 0.69 -17.70
CA GLU A 67 -20.47 0.97 -17.34
C GLU A 67 -20.69 0.86 -15.82
N ALA A 68 -20.17 -0.20 -15.19
CA ALA A 68 -20.25 -0.36 -13.73
C ALA A 68 -19.51 0.76 -12.96
N ILE A 69 -18.39 1.25 -13.48
CA ILE A 69 -17.66 2.40 -12.91
C ILE A 69 -18.49 3.68 -13.03
N ASP A 70 -19.07 3.94 -14.21
CA ASP A 70 -19.88 5.13 -14.44
C ASP A 70 -21.13 5.14 -13.55
N GLU A 71 -21.81 4.00 -13.39
CA GLU A 71 -22.94 3.85 -12.46
C GLU A 71 -22.53 4.18 -11.02
N ALA A 72 -21.42 3.60 -10.54
CA ALA A 72 -20.92 3.84 -9.19
C ALA A 72 -20.53 5.31 -8.96
N LEU A 73 -19.93 5.97 -9.96
CA LEU A 73 -19.58 7.39 -9.90
C LEU A 73 -20.80 8.30 -9.91
N GLN A 74 -21.84 7.97 -10.68
CA GLN A 74 -23.12 8.69 -10.65
C GLN A 74 -23.75 8.61 -9.26
N TRP A 75 -23.88 7.41 -8.70
CA TRP A 75 -24.39 7.21 -7.34
C TRP A 75 -23.62 8.01 -6.28
N ALA A 76 -22.28 8.01 -6.35
CA ALA A 76 -21.45 8.72 -5.38
C ALA A 76 -21.58 10.25 -5.47
N ARG A 77 -21.92 10.78 -6.66
CA ARG A 77 -22.11 12.23 -6.89
C ARG A 77 -23.50 12.71 -6.52
N GLU A 78 -24.49 11.84 -6.53
CA GLU A 78 -25.87 12.15 -6.11
C GLU A 78 -26.05 12.14 -4.58
N ARG A 79 -24.99 11.80 -3.84
CA ARG A 79 -24.93 11.76 -2.37
C ARG A 79 -24.26 13.00 -1.79
#